data_AF-A0A847E9M1-F1
#
_entry.id   AF-A0A847E9M1-F1
#
_cell.length_a   1.000
_cell.length_b   1.000
_cell.length_c   1.000
_cell.angle_alpha   90.00
_cell.angle_beta   90.00
_cell.angle_gamma   90.00
#
_symmetry.space_group_name_H-M   'P 1'
#
loop_
_entity.id
_entity.type
_entity.pdbx_description
1 polymer ?
#
loop_
_entity_poly.entity_id
_entity_poly.type
_entity_poly.pdbx_seq_one_letter_code
_entity_poly.pdbx_strand_id
1 'polypeptide(L)'
;MSGTYSGDPRGNAVFSYLLGGSSGSEIFTHLEHPDATAWNSVEGGYFRGNIAAASADWMSANTSVIGGTIKGIFDPVNSWQATGLGTRIETSSFVEMASTETGRAKLAALNIPSVIVGLVNLSGSGNGWTSLNVNNTGFYASTSGGKPQIWASNNVNGNYSSPPPVGTPTVLTGSAAGHLFQANFTIQNWNTGTGRWGAAIGSGTISPGLNGATQFQGVAAGTGATAVSGSVSGTASGAAY
;
A
#
# COMPACT_ATOMS: atom_id res chain seq x y z
N MET A 1 17.76 -9.41 -2.67
CA MET A 1 17.01 -8.74 -3.77
C MET A 1 18.03 -7.98 -4.63
N SER A 2 17.81 -7.90 -5.94
CA SER A 2 18.68 -7.18 -6.91
C SER A 2 17.83 -6.60 -8.04
N GLY A 3 18.27 -5.51 -8.67
CA GLY A 3 17.56 -4.90 -9.79
C GLY A 3 18.36 -3.81 -10.52
N THR A 4 17.77 -3.25 -11.57
CA THR A 4 18.28 -2.11 -12.32
C THR A 4 17.56 -0.83 -11.91
N TYR A 5 18.24 0.31 -11.93
CA TYR A 5 17.68 1.60 -11.50
C TYR A 5 17.86 2.66 -12.61
N SER A 6 16.91 3.60 -12.74
CA SER A 6 17.02 4.79 -13.60
C SER A 6 16.50 6.05 -12.89
N GLY A 7 17.34 7.07 -12.65
CA GLY A 7 16.93 8.36 -12.04
C GLY A 7 17.90 8.94 -11.00
N ASP A 8 17.41 9.82 -10.11
CA ASP A 8 18.07 10.25 -8.85
C ASP A 8 17.60 9.35 -7.69
N PRO A 9 18.48 8.48 -7.14
CA PRO A 9 18.06 7.42 -6.23
C PRO A 9 17.77 7.87 -4.80
N ARG A 10 17.82 9.19 -4.51
CA ARG A 10 17.39 9.81 -3.24
C ARG A 10 15.87 9.80 -3.01
N GLY A 11 15.15 8.96 -3.75
CA GLY A 11 13.69 8.87 -3.76
C GLY A 11 13.20 7.55 -3.18
N ASN A 12 11.92 7.52 -2.79
CA ASN A 12 11.24 6.29 -2.36
C ASN A 12 11.44 5.19 -3.41
N ALA A 13 12.20 4.14 -3.07
CA ALA A 13 12.35 3.00 -3.95
C ALA A 13 11.06 2.16 -3.89
N VAL A 14 10.27 2.22 -4.97
CA VAL A 14 9.11 1.35 -5.17
C VAL A 14 9.60 0.04 -5.77
N PHE A 15 9.61 -1.02 -4.97
CA PHE A 15 9.86 -2.37 -5.46
C PHE A 15 8.52 -3.05 -5.70
N SER A 16 8.40 -3.70 -6.86
CA SER A 16 7.31 -4.62 -7.18
C SER A 16 7.95 -5.94 -7.59
N TYR A 17 7.54 -7.06 -6.99
CA TYR A 17 7.96 -8.38 -7.45
C TYR A 17 6.75 -9.30 -7.61
N LEU A 18 6.85 -10.19 -8.59
CA LEU A 18 5.96 -11.34 -8.77
C LEU A 18 6.60 -12.51 -8.03
N LEU A 19 6.00 -12.99 -6.93
CA LEU A 19 6.39 -14.30 -6.40
C LEU A 19 5.84 -15.37 -7.36
N GLY A 20 6.75 -16.20 -7.85
CA GLY A 20 6.44 -17.27 -8.80
C GLY A 20 5.31 -18.17 -8.31
N GLY A 21 4.29 -18.32 -9.15
CA GLY A 21 3.32 -19.41 -9.11
C GLY A 21 2.00 -19.16 -8.36
N SER A 22 1.86 -18.08 -7.58
CA SER A 22 0.63 -17.80 -6.84
C SER A 22 0.40 -16.30 -6.68
N SER A 23 -0.71 -15.82 -7.23
CA SER A 23 -1.05 -14.41 -7.46
C SER A 23 -1.14 -13.58 -6.18
N GLY A 24 -0.17 -12.69 -5.96
CA GLY A 24 -0.19 -11.62 -4.97
C GLY A 24 0.61 -10.42 -5.46
N SER A 25 0.27 -9.22 -4.99
CA SER A 25 0.98 -7.97 -5.32
C SER A 25 1.48 -7.31 -4.04
N GLU A 26 2.78 -6.98 -3.99
CA GLU A 26 3.42 -6.29 -2.87
C GLU A 26 4.05 -4.98 -3.33
N ILE A 27 3.85 -3.93 -2.55
CA ILE A 27 4.35 -2.57 -2.80
C ILE A 27 5.19 -2.15 -1.60
N PHE A 28 6.46 -1.83 -1.85
CA PHE A 28 7.42 -1.36 -0.84
C PHE A 28 7.67 0.15 -0.98
N THR A 29 7.67 0.87 0.14
CA THR A 29 8.20 2.23 0.31
C THR A 29 9.42 2.19 1.21
N HIS A 30 10.54 2.73 0.72
CA HIS A 30 11.78 2.91 1.48
C HIS A 30 11.91 4.35 1.99
N LEU A 31 12.28 4.52 3.26
CA LEU A 31 12.68 5.81 3.82
C LEU A 31 14.18 5.76 4.17
N GLU A 32 14.97 6.66 3.58
CA GLU A 32 16.41 6.81 3.84
C GLU A 32 16.67 7.34 5.27
N HIS A 33 17.75 6.86 5.89
CA HIS A 33 18.29 7.40 7.14
C HIS A 33 19.37 8.46 6.82
N PRO A 34 19.51 9.57 7.59
CA PRO A 34 20.22 10.79 7.17
C PRO A 34 21.76 10.75 7.24
N ASP A 35 22.40 9.59 7.14
CA ASP A 35 23.86 9.52 7.12
C ASP A 35 24.36 9.87 5.72
N ALA A 36 24.34 11.17 5.41
CA ALA A 36 24.66 11.81 4.13
C ALA A 36 26.09 11.57 3.59
N THR A 37 26.86 10.65 4.18
CA THR A 37 28.21 10.28 3.77
C THR A 37 28.35 8.85 3.25
N ALA A 38 27.28 8.03 3.27
CA ALA A 38 27.36 6.60 2.95
C ALA A 38 26.97 6.22 1.50
N TRP A 39 26.43 7.16 0.73
CA TRP A 39 25.83 6.88 -0.58
C TRP A 39 25.83 8.10 -1.51
N ASN A 40 26.31 7.96 -2.75
CA ASN A 40 26.01 8.92 -3.80
C ASN A 40 25.89 8.26 -5.18
N SER A 41 25.18 8.94 -6.10
CA SER A 41 24.87 8.45 -7.44
C SER A 41 26.08 8.35 -8.39
N VAL A 42 27.25 8.82 -7.97
CA VAL A 42 28.49 8.86 -8.77
C VAL A 42 29.48 7.79 -8.31
N GLU A 43 29.61 7.56 -7.00
CA GLU A 43 30.62 6.69 -6.39
C GLU A 43 30.02 5.39 -5.83
N GLY A 44 28.70 5.29 -5.70
CA GLY A 44 28.02 4.17 -5.06
C GLY A 44 28.03 4.26 -3.53
N GLY A 45 27.87 3.12 -2.86
CA GLY A 45 27.99 3.02 -1.41
C GLY A 45 27.07 2.00 -0.76
N TYR A 46 26.93 2.09 0.57
CA TYR A 46 25.96 1.27 1.33
C TYR A 46 24.77 2.11 1.81
N PHE A 47 23.59 1.51 1.86
CA PHE A 47 22.39 2.15 2.40
C PHE A 47 21.76 1.30 3.49
N ARG A 48 21.03 1.98 4.38
CA ARG A 48 20.20 1.37 5.43
C ARG A 48 18.90 2.17 5.54
N GLY A 49 17.80 1.49 5.84
CA GLY A 49 16.57 2.19 6.21
C GLY A 49 15.47 1.25 6.66
N ASN A 50 14.29 1.81 6.79
CA ASN A 50 13.10 1.08 7.19
C ASN A 50 12.29 0.67 5.95
N ILE A 51 11.63 -0.47 6.08
CA ILE A 51 10.65 -0.97 5.11
C ILE A 51 9.27 -0.57 5.63
N ALA A 52 8.47 0.06 4.77
CA ALA A 52 7.05 0.25 4.95
C ALA A 52 6.38 -0.31 3.70
N ALA A 53 5.57 -1.35 3.80
CA ALA A 53 5.03 -2.02 2.61
C ALA A 53 3.60 -2.50 2.83
N ALA A 54 2.96 -2.85 1.73
CA ALA A 54 1.69 -3.52 1.74
C ALA A 54 1.68 -4.66 0.72
N SER A 55 0.78 -5.60 0.91
CA SER A 55 0.62 -6.73 0.02
C SER A 55 -0.81 -7.24 0.00
N ALA A 56 -1.17 -7.93 -1.07
CA ALA A 56 -2.44 -8.64 -1.19
C ALA A 56 -2.18 -10.09 -1.60
N ASP A 57 -2.83 -11.01 -0.90
CA ASP A 57 -2.95 -12.40 -1.29
C ASP A 57 -4.40 -12.63 -1.76
N TRP A 58 -4.57 -12.75 -3.06
CA TRP A 58 -5.90 -12.88 -3.67
C TRP A 58 -6.46 -14.31 -3.51
N MET A 59 -5.59 -15.28 -3.21
CA MET A 59 -6.01 -16.63 -2.85
C MET A 59 -6.58 -16.64 -1.44
N SER A 60 -5.98 -15.91 -0.52
CA SER A 60 -6.49 -15.81 0.86
C SER A 60 -7.51 -14.68 1.06
N ALA A 61 -7.78 -13.89 0.01
CA ALA A 61 -8.70 -12.74 0.03
C ALA A 61 -8.36 -11.68 1.09
N ASN A 62 -7.07 -11.53 1.42
CA ASN A 62 -6.58 -10.68 2.50
C ASN A 62 -5.46 -9.76 2.01
N THR A 63 -5.31 -8.63 2.70
CA THR A 63 -4.13 -7.78 2.56
C THR A 63 -3.27 -7.81 3.82
N SER A 64 -2.03 -7.35 3.70
CA SER A 64 -1.11 -7.27 4.84
C SER A 64 -0.21 -6.04 4.75
N VAL A 65 0.07 -5.45 5.90
CA VAL A 65 1.09 -4.41 6.09
C VAL A 65 2.41 -5.09 6.45
N ILE A 66 3.52 -4.56 5.93
CA ILE A 66 4.86 -5.05 6.19
C ILE A 66 5.67 -3.90 6.76
N GLY A 67 6.39 -4.15 7.85
CA GLY A 67 7.42 -3.26 8.36
C GLY A 67 8.71 -4.01 8.57
N GLY A 68 9.82 -3.30 8.59
CA GLY A 68 11.11 -3.96 8.71
C GLY A 68 12.30 -3.04 8.50
N THR A 69 13.45 -3.65 8.28
CA THR A 69 14.69 -2.94 7.99
C THR A 69 15.30 -3.49 6.71
N ILE A 70 15.95 -2.63 5.95
CA ILE A 70 16.70 -2.99 4.75
C ILE A 70 18.13 -2.46 4.87
N LYS A 71 19.08 -3.26 4.39
CA LYS A 71 20.47 -2.83 4.20
C LYS A 71 20.95 -3.32 2.85
N GLY A 72 21.71 -2.50 2.15
CA GLY A 72 22.22 -2.86 0.84
C GLY A 72 23.46 -2.09 0.44
N ILE A 73 23.95 -2.44 -0.74
CA ILE A 73 25.03 -1.80 -1.47
C ILE A 73 24.53 -1.39 -2.85
N PHE A 74 25.09 -0.33 -3.39
CA PHE A 74 24.81 0.16 -4.74
C PHE A 74 26.09 0.48 -5.45
N ASP A 75 26.12 0.03 -6.70
CA ASP A 75 27.12 0.32 -7.69
C ASP A 75 26.44 1.14 -8.81
N PRO A 76 26.89 2.39 -9.04
CA PRO A 76 26.28 3.28 -10.03
C PRO A 76 26.46 2.80 -11.47
N VAL A 77 27.36 1.84 -11.72
CA VAL A 77 27.60 1.34 -13.07
C VAL A 77 26.53 0.33 -13.47
N ASN A 78 26.14 -0.62 -12.60
CA ASN A 78 25.30 -1.74 -13.06
C ASN A 78 24.39 -2.45 -12.04
N SER A 79 24.45 -2.20 -10.72
CA SER A 79 23.59 -2.97 -9.81
C SER A 79 23.41 -2.41 -8.40
N TRP A 80 22.35 -2.84 -7.74
CA TRP A 80 22.26 -2.81 -6.28
C TRP A 80 21.99 -4.21 -5.74
N GLN A 81 22.41 -4.43 -4.49
CA GLN A 81 22.07 -5.63 -3.73
C GLN A 81 21.57 -5.22 -2.35
N ALA A 82 20.46 -5.81 -1.92
CA ALA A 82 19.96 -5.58 -0.56
C ALA A 82 19.38 -6.82 0.08
N THR A 83 19.50 -6.84 1.40
CA THR A 83 18.82 -7.77 2.31
C THR A 83 17.84 -6.96 3.15
N GLY A 84 16.57 -7.33 3.03
CA GLY A 84 15.49 -6.82 3.87
C GLY A 84 15.02 -7.91 4.84
N LEU A 85 14.81 -7.54 6.09
CA LEU A 85 14.11 -8.36 7.07
C LEU A 85 12.84 -7.61 7.47
N GLY A 86 11.68 -8.24 7.25
CA GLY A 86 10.39 -7.63 7.53
C GLY A 86 9.43 -8.58 8.20
N THR A 87 8.52 -8.03 8.98
CA THR A 87 7.38 -8.72 9.57
C THR A 87 6.13 -8.34 8.81
N ARG A 88 5.30 -9.34 8.51
CA ARG A 88 4.00 -9.18 7.88
C ARG A 88 2.90 -9.26 8.93
N ILE A 89 1.94 -8.35 8.85
CA ILE A 89 0.75 -8.33 9.69
C ILE A 89 -0.47 -8.18 8.79
N GLU A 90 -1.48 -9.03 8.99
CA GLU A 90 -2.76 -8.93 8.27
C GLU A 90 -3.40 -7.55 8.52
N THR A 91 -4.00 -6.96 7.49
CA THR A 91 -4.43 -5.55 7.51
C THR A 91 -5.44 -5.23 8.62
N SER A 92 -6.43 -6.09 8.86
CA SER A 92 -7.42 -5.89 9.93
C SER A 92 -6.74 -5.89 11.31
N SER A 93 -5.86 -6.85 11.54
CA SER A 93 -5.04 -6.94 12.75
C SER A 93 -4.16 -5.70 12.94
N PHE A 94 -3.58 -5.18 11.85
CA PHE A 94 -2.82 -3.93 11.86
C PHE A 94 -3.71 -2.74 12.26
N VAL A 95 -4.88 -2.57 11.63
CA VAL A 95 -5.82 -1.48 11.94
C VAL A 95 -6.26 -1.52 13.40
N GLU A 96 -6.56 -2.71 13.92
CA GLU A 96 -6.90 -2.92 15.33
C GLU A 96 -5.74 -2.56 16.26
N MET A 97 -4.52 -3.05 15.99
CA MET A 97 -3.35 -2.71 16.80
C MET A 97 -3.02 -1.22 16.77
N ALA A 98 -3.09 -0.58 15.60
CA ALA A 98 -2.82 0.84 15.45
C ALA A 98 -3.81 1.73 16.22
N SER A 99 -5.01 1.22 16.51
CA SER A 99 -6.02 1.95 17.29
C SER A 99 -5.67 2.09 18.79
N THR A 100 -4.77 1.25 19.32
CA THR A 100 -4.42 1.24 20.75
C THR A 100 -2.96 1.61 20.99
N GLU A 101 -2.66 2.22 22.14
CA GLU A 101 -1.28 2.57 22.49
C GLU A 101 -0.39 1.33 22.61
N THR A 102 -0.88 0.27 23.24
CA THR A 102 -0.16 -1.00 23.38
C THR A 102 0.10 -1.68 22.04
N GLY A 103 -0.88 -1.66 21.11
CA GLY A 103 -0.69 -2.20 19.78
C GLY A 103 0.32 -1.39 18.96
N ARG A 104 0.24 -0.05 19.01
CA ARG A 104 1.23 0.84 18.38
C ARG A 104 2.65 0.61 18.91
N ALA A 105 2.84 0.39 20.22
CA ALA A 105 4.15 0.07 20.77
C ALA A 105 4.73 -1.24 20.19
N LYS A 106 3.90 -2.26 19.98
CA LYS A 106 4.31 -3.52 19.32
C LYS A 106 4.66 -3.31 17.85
N LEU A 107 3.86 -2.52 17.13
CA LEU A 107 4.12 -2.18 15.73
C LEU A 107 5.43 -1.38 15.57
N ALA A 108 5.68 -0.43 16.47
CA ALA A 108 6.93 0.33 16.51
C ALA A 108 8.15 -0.57 16.73
N ALA A 109 8.06 -1.58 17.62
CA ALA A 109 9.13 -2.55 17.83
C ALA A 109 9.46 -3.38 16.57
N LEU A 110 8.52 -3.46 15.62
CA LEU A 110 8.67 -4.12 14.32
C LEU A 110 9.01 -3.14 13.18
N ASN A 111 9.25 -1.87 13.49
CA ASN A 111 9.43 -0.78 12.52
C ASN A 111 8.24 -0.63 11.55
N ILE A 112 7.02 -0.85 12.05
CA ILE A 112 5.78 -0.61 11.31
C ILE A 112 5.23 0.77 11.70
N PRO A 113 5.08 1.71 10.74
CA PRO A 113 4.42 3.00 10.99
C PRO A 113 2.99 2.80 11.47
N SER A 114 2.60 3.39 12.59
CA SER A 114 1.28 3.14 13.19
C SER A 114 0.61 4.36 13.80
N VAL A 115 1.22 5.54 13.70
CA VAL A 115 0.63 6.80 14.16
C VAL A 115 -0.22 7.37 13.05
N ILE A 116 -1.53 7.54 13.28
CA ILE A 116 -2.44 8.08 12.26
C ILE A 116 -2.17 9.57 12.02
N VAL A 117 -1.99 9.94 10.75
CA VAL A 117 -1.76 11.31 10.29
C VAL A 117 -2.78 11.76 9.24
N GLY A 118 -3.67 10.86 8.82
CA GLY A 118 -4.82 11.16 7.97
C GLY A 118 -5.87 10.05 8.07
N LEU A 119 -7.14 10.40 7.90
CA LEU A 119 -8.26 9.47 7.88
C LEU A 119 -9.29 9.95 6.86
N VAL A 120 -9.68 9.08 5.93
CA VAL A 120 -10.63 9.44 4.86
C VAL A 120 -11.51 8.24 4.47
N ASN A 121 -12.70 8.54 3.96
CA ASN A 121 -13.50 7.58 3.21
C ASN A 121 -13.36 7.88 1.72
N LEU A 122 -13.04 6.86 0.94
CA LEU A 122 -12.99 6.96 -0.52
C LEU A 122 -14.21 6.26 -1.10
N SER A 123 -14.85 6.85 -2.10
CA SER A 123 -15.97 6.24 -2.80
C SER A 123 -15.89 6.43 -4.31
N GLY A 124 -16.53 5.54 -5.06
CA GLY A 124 -16.60 5.57 -6.51
C GLY A 124 -17.74 4.70 -7.05
N SER A 125 -18.00 4.83 -8.34
CA SER A 125 -19.00 4.04 -9.07
C SER A 125 -18.65 3.98 -10.56
N GLY A 126 -19.37 3.17 -11.32
CA GLY A 126 -19.07 2.90 -12.73
C GLY A 126 -18.22 1.65 -12.93
N ASN A 127 -18.07 1.22 -14.18
CA ASN A 127 -17.42 -0.05 -14.56
C ASN A 127 -17.97 -1.25 -13.78
N GLY A 128 -19.30 -1.44 -13.80
CA GLY A 128 -19.98 -2.52 -13.08
C GLY A 128 -20.35 -2.19 -11.63
N TRP A 129 -19.63 -1.26 -10.98
CA TRP A 129 -19.96 -0.82 -9.62
C TRP A 129 -21.15 0.14 -9.58
N THR A 130 -22.16 -0.18 -8.77
CA THR A 130 -23.19 0.79 -8.37
C THR A 130 -22.71 1.64 -7.19
N SER A 131 -21.90 1.06 -6.32
CA SER A 131 -21.16 1.74 -5.26
C SER A 131 -19.89 0.98 -4.94
N LEU A 132 -18.77 1.67 -4.73
CA LEU A 132 -17.53 1.10 -4.25
C LEU A 132 -16.97 2.05 -3.20
N ASN A 133 -16.61 1.54 -2.02
CA ASN A 133 -16.12 2.32 -0.91
C ASN A 133 -14.88 1.68 -0.28
N VAL A 134 -13.91 2.51 0.09
CA VAL A 134 -12.79 2.17 0.97
C VAL A 134 -12.92 3.08 2.19
N ASN A 135 -13.56 2.56 3.22
CA ASN A 135 -13.95 3.34 4.40
C ASN A 135 -12.86 3.28 5.48
N ASN A 136 -12.83 4.29 6.33
CA ASN A 136 -11.90 4.40 7.46
C ASN A 136 -10.45 4.19 7.01
N THR A 137 -10.08 4.79 5.86
CA THR A 137 -8.73 4.68 5.31
C THR A 137 -7.78 5.53 6.13
N GLY A 138 -7.02 4.87 7.00
CA GLY A 138 -6.00 5.50 7.81
C GLY A 138 -4.69 5.64 7.03
N PHE A 139 -4.04 6.79 7.16
CA PHE A 139 -2.68 7.06 6.69
C PHE A 139 -1.78 7.15 7.91
N TYR A 140 -0.67 6.40 7.92
CA TYR A 140 0.14 6.18 9.10
C TYR A 140 1.60 6.59 8.88
N ALA A 141 2.17 7.23 9.90
CA ALA A 141 3.57 7.61 10.01
C ALA A 141 4.21 6.94 11.23
N SER A 142 5.54 6.98 11.30
CA SER A 142 6.30 6.50 12.46
C SER A 142 6.17 7.43 13.68
N THR A 143 5.89 8.72 13.44
CA THR A 143 5.80 9.77 14.47
C THR A 143 4.65 10.72 14.17
N SER A 144 4.16 11.41 15.21
CA SER A 144 3.12 12.43 15.05
C SER A 144 3.63 13.62 14.23
N GLY A 145 2.78 14.15 13.34
CA GLY A 145 3.16 15.21 12.39
C GLY A 145 4.08 14.76 11.24
N GLY A 146 4.47 13.48 11.19
CA GLY A 146 5.28 12.92 10.12
C GLY A 146 4.50 12.77 8.81
N LYS A 147 5.24 12.63 7.69
CA LYS A 147 4.64 12.21 6.42
C LYS A 147 4.15 10.76 6.52
N PRO A 148 3.00 10.43 5.92
CA PRO A 148 2.53 9.06 5.90
C PRO A 148 3.47 8.17 5.08
N GLN A 149 3.63 6.92 5.51
CA GLN A 149 4.49 5.92 4.88
C GLN A 149 3.68 4.70 4.40
N ILE A 150 2.58 4.41 5.10
CA ILE A 150 1.60 3.39 4.73
C ILE A 150 0.19 3.94 4.88
N TRP A 151 -0.74 3.28 4.21
CA TRP A 151 -2.16 3.45 4.46
C TRP A 151 -2.85 2.10 4.53
N ALA A 152 -3.97 2.04 5.24
CA ALA A 152 -4.73 0.81 5.42
C ALA A 152 -6.21 1.08 5.66
N SER A 153 -7.04 0.14 5.23
CA SER A 153 -8.46 0.05 5.52
C SER A 153 -8.84 -1.43 5.69
N ASN A 154 -9.58 -1.74 6.73
CA ASN A 154 -10.21 -3.05 6.91
C ASN A 154 -11.69 -3.05 6.47
N ASN A 155 -12.12 -2.03 5.72
CA ASN A 155 -13.51 -1.84 5.32
C ASN A 155 -13.60 -1.39 3.86
N VAL A 156 -13.24 -2.31 2.95
CA VAL A 156 -13.59 -2.21 1.54
C VAL A 156 -14.94 -2.87 1.35
N ASN A 157 -15.89 -2.15 0.76
CA ASN A 157 -17.18 -2.73 0.39
C ASN A 157 -17.67 -2.15 -0.92
N GLY A 158 -18.54 -2.89 -1.60
CA GLY A 158 -19.13 -2.41 -2.84
C GLY A 158 -20.34 -3.23 -3.25
N ASN A 159 -21.17 -2.63 -4.10
CA ASN A 159 -22.30 -3.26 -4.76
C ASN A 159 -22.10 -3.12 -6.27
N TYR A 160 -22.48 -4.13 -7.02
CA TYR A 160 -22.32 -4.16 -8.47
C TYR A 160 -23.53 -4.82 -9.14
N SER A 161 -23.92 -4.28 -10.29
CA SER A 161 -25.05 -4.79 -11.10
C SER A 161 -24.61 -5.85 -12.11
N SER A 162 -23.32 -5.87 -12.44
CA SER A 162 -22.64 -6.89 -13.24
C SER A 162 -21.18 -7.01 -12.79
N PRO A 163 -20.50 -8.14 -13.04
CA PRO A 163 -19.10 -8.30 -12.66
C PRO A 163 -18.25 -7.12 -13.17
N PRO A 164 -17.52 -6.43 -12.28
CA PRO A 164 -16.63 -5.36 -12.70
C PRO A 164 -15.54 -5.89 -13.65
N PRO A 165 -15.26 -5.20 -14.77
CA PRO A 165 -14.29 -5.67 -15.74
C PRO A 165 -12.87 -5.63 -15.17
N VAL A 166 -12.12 -6.73 -15.36
CA VAL A 166 -10.70 -6.82 -15.02
C VAL A 166 -9.90 -5.83 -15.88
N GLY A 167 -8.97 -5.09 -15.27
CA GLY A 167 -8.07 -4.16 -15.95
C GLY A 167 -8.63 -2.76 -16.19
N THR A 168 -9.92 -2.52 -15.92
CA THR A 168 -10.55 -1.20 -16.10
C THR A 168 -10.63 -0.46 -14.76
N PRO A 169 -10.09 0.78 -14.66
CA PRO A 169 -10.05 1.52 -13.41
C PRO A 169 -11.39 2.20 -13.10
N THR A 170 -11.87 2.05 -11.86
CA THR A 170 -12.91 2.90 -11.27
C THR A 170 -12.24 3.96 -10.40
N VAL A 171 -12.56 5.22 -10.65
CA VAL A 171 -12.00 6.34 -9.88
C VAL A 171 -12.68 6.37 -8.51
N LEU A 172 -11.85 6.37 -7.48
CA LEU A 172 -12.22 6.64 -6.09
C LEU A 172 -11.89 8.09 -5.75
N THR A 173 -12.79 8.78 -5.07
CA THR A 173 -12.56 10.13 -4.53
C THR A 173 -13.00 10.22 -3.08
N GLY A 174 -12.41 11.15 -2.35
CA GLY A 174 -12.80 11.45 -0.97
C GLY A 174 -12.27 12.79 -0.53
N SER A 175 -12.80 13.31 0.56
CA SER A 175 -12.30 14.53 1.19
C SER A 175 -12.35 14.40 2.71
N ALA A 176 -11.32 14.92 3.37
CA ALA A 176 -11.24 14.94 4.82
C ALA A 176 -10.27 16.03 5.28
N ALA A 177 -10.61 16.75 6.34
CA ALA A 177 -9.74 17.75 7.00
C ALA A 177 -9.09 18.77 6.02
N GLY A 178 -9.80 19.18 4.97
CA GLY A 178 -9.29 20.13 3.96
C GLY A 178 -8.41 19.51 2.88
N HIS A 179 -8.23 18.18 2.88
CA HIS A 179 -7.52 17.43 1.85
C HIS A 179 -8.50 16.73 0.90
N LEU A 180 -8.17 16.75 -0.39
CA LEU A 180 -8.85 16.00 -1.44
C LEU A 180 -8.02 14.77 -1.80
N PHE A 181 -8.67 13.62 -1.90
CA PHE A 181 -8.07 12.33 -2.21
C PHE A 181 -8.66 11.79 -3.50
N GLN A 182 -7.81 11.23 -4.35
CA GLN A 182 -8.22 10.51 -5.55
C GLN A 182 -7.32 9.31 -5.77
N ALA A 183 -7.88 8.18 -6.24
CA ALA A 183 -7.12 7.01 -6.68
C ALA A 183 -7.89 6.19 -7.71
N ASN A 184 -7.21 5.29 -8.41
CA ASN A 184 -7.83 4.34 -9.34
C ASN A 184 -7.90 2.95 -8.71
N PHE A 185 -9.10 2.42 -8.54
CA PHE A 185 -9.33 1.04 -8.13
C PHE A 185 -9.53 0.15 -9.35
N THR A 186 -8.62 -0.79 -9.59
CA THR A 186 -8.62 -1.64 -10.78
C THR A 186 -8.65 -3.10 -10.38
N ILE A 187 -9.74 -3.81 -10.72
CA ILE A 187 -9.80 -5.26 -10.51
C ILE A 187 -8.70 -5.94 -11.33
N GLN A 188 -7.88 -6.75 -10.66
CA GLN A 188 -6.82 -7.56 -11.28
C GLN A 188 -7.22 -9.03 -11.38
N ASN A 189 -8.10 -9.48 -10.48
CA ASN A 189 -8.61 -10.84 -10.46
C ASN A 189 -10.06 -10.86 -9.97
N TRP A 190 -10.93 -11.56 -10.69
CA TRP A 190 -12.33 -11.77 -10.32
C TRP A 190 -12.67 -13.25 -10.48
N ASN A 191 -12.60 -14.01 -9.40
CA ASN A 191 -12.81 -15.45 -9.41
C ASN A 191 -14.15 -15.82 -8.80
N THR A 192 -15.12 -16.12 -9.66
CA THR A 192 -16.48 -16.50 -9.28
C THR A 192 -16.58 -17.91 -8.72
N GLY A 193 -15.64 -18.81 -9.06
CA GLY A 193 -15.59 -20.17 -8.54
C GLY A 193 -15.21 -20.22 -7.06
N THR A 194 -14.34 -19.30 -6.61
CA THR A 194 -13.95 -19.17 -5.19
C THR A 194 -14.67 -18.03 -4.47
N GLY A 195 -15.41 -17.19 -5.19
CA GLY A 195 -16.03 -15.98 -4.65
C GLY A 195 -15.04 -14.89 -4.25
N ARG A 196 -13.82 -14.89 -4.80
CA ARG A 196 -12.70 -14.03 -4.38
C ARG A 196 -12.33 -13.02 -5.45
N TRP A 197 -11.84 -11.86 -5.03
CA TRP A 197 -11.33 -10.84 -5.92
C TRP A 197 -10.05 -10.19 -5.38
N GLY A 198 -9.29 -9.59 -6.29
CA GLY A 198 -8.10 -8.79 -5.99
C GLY A 198 -8.05 -7.57 -6.89
N ALA A 199 -7.58 -6.45 -6.33
CA ALA A 199 -7.51 -5.16 -7.02
C ALA A 199 -6.19 -4.45 -6.73
N ALA A 200 -5.76 -3.63 -7.68
CA ALA A 200 -4.74 -2.62 -7.48
C ALA A 200 -5.41 -1.27 -7.19
N ILE A 201 -4.82 -0.49 -6.28
CA ILE A 201 -5.18 0.89 -6.01
C ILE A 201 -3.99 1.75 -6.44
N GLY A 202 -4.10 2.38 -7.60
CA GLY A 202 -3.00 3.11 -8.24
C GLY A 202 -3.27 4.61 -8.37
N SER A 203 -2.23 5.35 -8.74
CA SER A 203 -2.32 6.79 -9.04
C SER A 203 -2.95 7.63 -7.91
N GLY A 204 -2.74 7.23 -6.66
CA GLY A 204 -3.31 7.91 -5.52
C GLY A 204 -2.66 9.28 -5.30
N THR A 205 -3.47 10.31 -5.15
CA THR A 205 -3.03 11.68 -4.92
C THR A 205 -3.78 12.30 -3.74
N ILE A 206 -3.10 13.18 -3.00
CA ILE A 206 -3.68 13.95 -1.91
C ILE A 206 -3.34 15.44 -2.11
N SER A 207 -4.35 16.31 -2.12
CA SER A 207 -4.21 17.75 -2.38
C SER A 207 -4.97 18.61 -1.37
N PRO A 208 -4.29 19.54 -0.65
CA PRO A 208 -2.84 19.55 -0.45
C PRO A 208 -2.39 18.23 0.19
N GLY A 209 -1.14 17.80 0.06
CA GLY A 209 -0.74 16.51 0.64
C GLY A 209 -0.73 16.50 2.18
N LEU A 210 -0.46 15.34 2.79
CA LEU A 210 -0.44 15.16 4.24
C LEU A 210 0.97 15.40 4.77
N ASN A 211 1.17 16.54 5.47
CA ASN A 211 2.47 16.98 6.00
C ASN A 211 3.54 17.14 4.89
N GLY A 212 3.11 17.62 3.72
CA GLY A 212 3.93 17.81 2.51
C GLY A 212 3.23 17.22 1.29
N ALA A 213 3.84 17.29 0.10
CA ALA A 213 3.32 16.56 -1.06
C ALA A 213 3.23 15.05 -0.75
N THR A 214 2.11 14.42 -1.10
CA THR A 214 1.86 13.01 -0.79
C THR A 214 1.10 12.33 -1.93
N GLN A 215 1.59 11.17 -2.34
CA GLN A 215 0.96 10.21 -3.20
C GLN A 215 0.74 8.91 -2.45
N PHE A 216 -0.11 8.04 -2.99
CA PHE A 216 -0.31 6.71 -2.43
C PHE A 216 -0.66 5.68 -3.49
N GLN A 217 -0.33 4.44 -3.20
CA GLN A 217 -0.70 3.29 -4.03
C GLN A 217 -0.77 2.05 -3.14
N GLY A 218 -1.49 1.04 -3.56
CA GLY A 218 -1.77 -0.11 -2.74
C GLY A 218 -2.51 -1.18 -3.50
N VAL A 219 -3.09 -2.08 -2.72
CA VAL A 219 -3.81 -3.24 -3.18
C VAL A 219 -5.01 -3.49 -2.28
N ALA A 220 -6.01 -4.14 -2.82
CA ALA A 220 -7.18 -4.58 -2.09
C ALA A 220 -7.51 -6.03 -2.46
N ALA A 221 -8.09 -6.76 -1.53
CA ALA A 221 -8.56 -8.12 -1.76
C ALA A 221 -9.77 -8.42 -0.89
N GLY A 222 -10.59 -9.37 -1.32
CA GLY A 222 -11.79 -9.70 -0.58
C GLY A 222 -12.64 -10.80 -1.20
N THR A 223 -13.87 -10.87 -0.73
CA THR A 223 -14.87 -11.87 -1.12
C THR A 223 -16.11 -11.22 -1.72
N GLY A 224 -17.02 -12.05 -2.26
CA GLY A 224 -18.29 -11.61 -2.85
C GLY A 224 -18.25 -11.50 -4.38
N ALA A 225 -17.24 -12.08 -5.04
CA ALA A 225 -17.20 -12.13 -6.50
C ALA A 225 -18.21 -13.16 -7.04
N THR A 226 -19.22 -12.71 -7.79
CA THR A 226 -20.19 -13.60 -8.47
C THR A 226 -20.17 -13.37 -9.98
N ALA A 227 -20.86 -14.24 -10.72
CA ALA A 227 -21.01 -14.11 -12.18
C ALA A 227 -22.10 -13.11 -12.60
N VAL A 228 -22.85 -12.54 -11.64
CA VAL A 228 -24.03 -11.70 -11.89
C VAL A 228 -23.91 -10.40 -11.07
N SER A 229 -25.00 -9.89 -10.49
CA SER A 229 -24.93 -8.81 -9.51
C SER A 229 -24.55 -9.34 -8.12
N GLY A 230 -24.11 -8.43 -7.24
CA GLY A 230 -23.80 -8.79 -5.87
C GLY A 230 -23.18 -7.67 -5.07
N SER A 231 -22.61 -8.05 -3.93
CA SER A 231 -21.83 -7.18 -3.07
C SER A 231 -20.49 -7.80 -2.75
N VAL A 232 -19.50 -6.96 -2.47
CA VAL A 232 -18.16 -7.37 -2.04
C VAL A 232 -17.84 -6.83 -0.66
N SER A 233 -16.97 -7.52 0.04
CA SER A 233 -16.30 -7.07 1.26
C SER A 233 -14.81 -7.43 1.20
N GLY A 234 -13.96 -6.64 1.84
CA GLY A 234 -12.52 -6.90 1.85
C GLY A 234 -11.70 -5.88 2.63
N THR A 235 -10.38 -5.97 2.45
CA THR A 235 -9.38 -5.09 3.06
C THR A 235 -8.52 -4.45 1.99
N ALA A 236 -7.88 -3.33 2.32
CA ALA A 236 -6.94 -2.63 1.46
C ALA A 236 -5.76 -2.10 2.26
N SER A 237 -4.57 -2.14 1.67
CA SER A 237 -3.39 -1.48 2.25
C SER A 237 -2.41 -1.08 1.17
N GLY A 238 -1.55 -0.13 1.49
CA GLY A 238 -0.61 0.42 0.53
C GLY A 238 0.50 1.25 1.15
N ALA A 239 1.36 1.73 0.26
CA ALA A 239 2.40 2.70 0.51
C ALA A 239 1.85 4.13 0.34
N ALA A 240 2.36 5.06 1.14
CA ALA A 240 2.19 6.50 0.97
C ALA A 240 3.57 7.18 0.98
N TYR A 241 3.76 8.22 0.17
CA TYR A 241 5.07 8.85 -0.01
C TYR A 241 5.04 10.28 -0.59
#